data_AF-H1VS70-F1
#
_entry.id   AF-H1VS70-F1
#
_cell.length_a   1.000
_cell.length_b   1.000
_cell.length_c   1.000
_cell.angle_alpha   90.00
_cell.angle_beta   90.00
_cell.angle_gamma   90.00
#
_symmetry.space_group_name_H-M   'P 1'
#
loop_
_entity.id
_entity.type
_entity.pdbx_description
1 polymer ?
#
loop_
_entity_poly.entity_id
_entity_poly.type
_entity_poly.pdbx_seq_one_letter_code
_entity_poly.pdbx_strand_id
1 'polypeptide(L)'
;MGQYTEDEVNQALDAITNGMPIKRAGQVYGIPRSTLQYRIKGTQPRSIAFSDLQRLSVSQEAKLAEWVRIQHALGVAPTHLQVRLFAERILHAMGDTEPIGKGWIQAFLKRNPSVKVQRSRPIDSRRVNGASTEVIRDWFKLLAIPEITSIKPANRYNMDETGILEGQGSNGLVLGMSETKSVRKKQPGSRAWVSIIECISALGHVLNPLVIYKGKAVQQQWFPLDLGPYEGWQFTATENGWTSDATAVEWLQKGFIPQTLPQGKEGRL
;
A
#
# COMPACT_ATOMS: atom_id res chain seq x y z
N MET A 1 -20.90 -12.04 25.77
CA MET A 1 -21.30 -13.20 24.93
C MET A 1 -20.09 -13.58 24.10
N GLY A 2 -19.66 -14.83 24.15
CA GLY A 2 -18.56 -15.32 23.30
C GLY A 2 -18.93 -15.16 21.83
N GLN A 3 -17.98 -14.67 21.03
CA GLN A 3 -18.17 -14.43 19.61
C GLN A 3 -17.85 -15.72 18.86
N TYR A 4 -18.86 -16.57 18.64
CA TYR A 4 -18.73 -17.79 17.84
C TYR A 4 -19.19 -17.55 16.40
N THR A 5 -18.56 -18.25 15.46
CA THR A 5 -18.79 -18.19 14.01
C THR A 5 -19.80 -19.25 13.57
N GLU A 6 -20.36 -19.10 12.37
CA GLU A 6 -21.24 -20.11 11.77
C GLU A 6 -20.51 -21.43 11.47
N ASP A 7 -19.22 -21.36 11.14
CA ASP A 7 -18.40 -22.55 10.91
C ASP A 7 -18.21 -23.36 12.19
N GLU A 8 -17.96 -22.70 13.33
CA GLU A 8 -17.89 -23.36 14.63
C GLU A 8 -19.24 -23.98 15.03
N VAL A 9 -20.36 -23.35 14.67
CA VAL A 9 -21.71 -23.91 14.86
C VAL A 9 -21.89 -25.16 14.02
N ASN A 10 -21.47 -25.15 12.75
CA ASN A 10 -21.57 -26.31 11.87
C ASN A 10 -20.69 -27.48 12.36
N GLN A 11 -19.45 -27.20 12.75
CA GLN A 11 -18.55 -28.20 13.35
C GLN A 11 -19.12 -28.80 14.63
N ALA A 12 -19.75 -27.99 15.48
CA ALA A 12 -20.41 -28.49 16.68
C ALA A 12 -21.64 -29.36 16.35
N LEU A 13 -22.40 -29.04 15.31
CA LEU A 13 -23.52 -29.85 14.84
C LEU A 13 -23.05 -31.19 14.23
N ASP A 14 -21.96 -31.19 13.48
CA ASP A 14 -21.34 -32.40 12.95
C ASP A 14 -20.85 -33.30 14.08
N ALA A 15 -20.19 -32.74 15.10
CA ALA A 15 -19.77 -33.47 16.28
C ALA A 15 -20.96 -34.10 17.03
N ILE A 16 -22.09 -33.38 17.14
CA ILE A 16 -23.32 -33.90 17.74
C ILE A 16 -23.89 -35.05 16.91
N THR A 17 -23.90 -34.91 15.58
CA THR A 17 -24.37 -35.94 14.66
C THR A 17 -23.50 -37.20 14.76
N ASN A 18 -22.20 -37.04 15.00
CA ASN A 18 -21.23 -38.12 15.25
C ASN A 18 -21.27 -38.67 16.70
N GLY A 19 -22.32 -38.39 17.47
CA GLY A 19 -22.57 -38.99 18.78
C GLY A 19 -22.11 -38.17 19.99
N MET A 20 -21.60 -36.95 19.81
CA MET A 20 -21.25 -36.08 20.93
C MET A 20 -22.51 -35.52 21.62
N PRO A 21 -22.65 -35.62 22.96
CA PRO A 21 -23.77 -35.01 23.66
C PRO A 21 -23.80 -33.48 23.50
N ILE A 22 -24.98 -32.90 23.26
CA ILE A 22 -25.17 -31.45 23.01
C ILE A 22 -24.52 -30.58 24.11
N LYS A 23 -24.62 -30.99 25.38
CA LYS A 23 -24.00 -30.28 26.51
C LYS A 23 -22.47 -30.24 26.40
N ARG A 24 -21.87 -31.35 25.94
CA ARG A 24 -20.42 -31.46 25.75
C ARG A 24 -19.98 -30.63 24.54
N ALA A 25 -20.71 -30.69 23.43
CA ALA A 25 -20.46 -29.85 22.26
C ALA A 25 -20.51 -28.35 22.60
N GLY A 26 -21.53 -27.90 23.35
CA GLY A 26 -21.60 -26.50 23.77
C GLY A 26 -20.41 -26.03 24.63
N GLN A 27 -19.84 -26.92 25.44
CA GLN A 27 -18.63 -26.62 26.24
C GLN A 27 -17.36 -26.61 25.39
N VAL A 28 -17.20 -27.58 24.49
CA VAL A 28 -16.00 -27.73 23.64
C VAL A 28 -15.88 -26.59 22.64
N TYR A 29 -16.97 -26.21 21.99
CA TYR A 29 -16.99 -25.19 20.95
C TYR A 29 -17.33 -23.78 21.48
N GLY A 30 -17.61 -23.63 22.79
CA GLY A 30 -17.96 -22.35 23.40
C GLY A 30 -19.31 -21.78 22.95
N ILE A 31 -20.21 -22.64 22.45
CA ILE A 31 -21.51 -22.26 21.87
C ILE A 31 -22.63 -22.52 22.90
N PRO A 32 -23.55 -21.55 23.14
CA PRO A 32 -24.69 -21.78 24.02
C PRO A 32 -25.51 -23.01 23.60
N ARG A 33 -25.83 -23.86 24.58
CA ARG A 33 -26.65 -25.07 24.36
C ARG A 33 -27.97 -24.76 23.67
N SER A 34 -28.59 -23.64 24.00
CA SER A 34 -29.84 -23.18 23.39
C SER A 34 -29.68 -22.98 21.88
N THR A 35 -28.61 -22.33 21.43
CA THR A 35 -28.29 -22.13 20.01
C THR A 35 -28.20 -23.47 19.28
N LEU A 36 -27.45 -24.44 19.80
CA LEU A 36 -27.32 -25.77 19.19
C LEU A 36 -28.67 -26.52 19.14
N GLN A 37 -29.47 -26.43 20.20
CA GLN A 37 -30.81 -27.04 20.23
C GLN A 37 -31.76 -26.42 19.20
N TYR A 38 -31.74 -25.09 19.03
CA TYR A 38 -32.54 -24.42 18.01
C TYR A 38 -32.12 -24.82 16.60
N ARG A 39 -30.81 -24.94 16.33
CA ARG A 39 -30.29 -25.42 15.04
C ARG A 39 -30.73 -26.84 14.71
N ILE A 40 -30.64 -27.76 15.69
CA ILE A 40 -31.10 -29.14 15.52
C ILE A 40 -32.61 -29.20 15.21
N LYS A 41 -33.39 -28.28 15.78
CA LYS A 41 -34.84 -28.14 15.50
C LYS A 41 -35.15 -27.46 14.16
N GLY A 42 -34.15 -27.19 13.33
CA GLY A 42 -34.32 -26.60 11.99
C GLY A 42 -34.31 -25.07 11.96
N THR A 43 -33.93 -24.40 13.05
CA THR A 43 -33.75 -22.94 13.03
C THR A 43 -32.57 -22.59 12.13
N GLN A 44 -32.80 -21.76 11.13
CA GLN A 44 -31.76 -21.35 10.19
C GLN A 44 -30.76 -20.35 10.81
N PRO A 45 -29.54 -20.25 10.25
CA PRO A 45 -28.64 -19.16 10.57
C PRO A 45 -29.31 -17.80 10.40
N ARG A 46 -28.92 -16.85 11.26
CA ARG A 46 -29.44 -15.49 11.20
C ARG A 46 -29.18 -14.84 9.83
N SER A 47 -28.04 -15.13 9.21
CA SER A 47 -27.70 -14.64 7.87
C SER A 47 -28.65 -15.13 6.78
N ILE A 48 -29.13 -16.38 6.90
CA ILE A 48 -30.09 -16.99 5.96
C ILE A 48 -31.51 -16.52 6.29
N ALA A 49 -31.90 -16.49 7.56
CA ALA A 49 -33.24 -16.05 7.97
C ALA A 49 -33.57 -14.60 7.57
N PHE A 50 -32.55 -13.76 7.38
CA PHE A 50 -32.69 -12.37 6.95
C PHE A 50 -32.18 -12.10 5.53
N SER A 51 -31.91 -13.15 4.72
CA SER A 51 -31.49 -12.96 3.33
C SER A 51 -32.52 -12.20 2.51
N ASP A 52 -33.79 -12.47 2.75
CA ASP A 52 -34.91 -11.91 1.98
C ASP A 52 -35.18 -10.44 2.29
N LEU A 53 -34.62 -9.93 3.40
CA LEU A 53 -34.64 -8.51 3.74
C LEU A 53 -33.51 -7.71 3.06
N GLN A 54 -32.58 -8.38 2.38
CA GLN A 54 -31.53 -7.70 1.63
C GLN A 54 -32.10 -7.17 0.32
N ARG A 55 -31.83 -5.90 0.04
CA ARG A 55 -32.28 -5.24 -1.20
C ARG A 55 -31.63 -5.84 -2.45
N LEU A 56 -30.38 -6.28 -2.34
CA LEU A 56 -29.70 -7.06 -3.36
C LEU A 56 -29.81 -8.54 -3.02
N SER A 57 -30.14 -9.35 -4.01
CA SER A 57 -30.10 -10.80 -3.87
C SER A 57 -28.67 -11.29 -3.65
N VAL A 58 -28.54 -12.49 -3.05
CA VAL A 58 -27.24 -13.15 -2.84
C VAL A 58 -26.44 -13.26 -4.14
N SER A 59 -27.10 -13.57 -5.26
CA SER A 59 -26.47 -13.67 -6.58
C SER A 59 -25.96 -12.33 -7.11
N GLN A 60 -26.72 -11.26 -6.93
CA GLN A 60 -26.29 -9.92 -7.34
C GLN A 60 -25.12 -9.42 -6.49
N GLU A 61 -25.18 -9.67 -5.18
CA GLU A 61 -24.11 -9.30 -4.28
C GLU A 61 -22.83 -10.08 -4.59
N ALA A 62 -22.92 -11.37 -4.91
CA ALA A 62 -21.80 -12.18 -5.36
C ALA A 62 -21.19 -11.66 -6.68
N LYS A 63 -22.02 -11.30 -7.67
CA LYS A 63 -21.54 -10.69 -8.93
C LYS A 63 -20.86 -9.35 -8.70
N LEU A 64 -21.36 -8.54 -7.77
CA LEU A 64 -20.74 -7.28 -7.39
C LEU A 64 -19.39 -7.51 -6.73
N ALA A 65 -19.28 -8.50 -5.83
CA ALA A 65 -18.00 -8.88 -5.23
C ALA A 65 -16.99 -9.38 -6.28
N GLU A 66 -17.45 -10.17 -7.26
CA GLU A 66 -16.60 -10.62 -8.37
C GLU A 66 -16.13 -9.46 -9.25
N TRP A 67 -17.02 -8.51 -9.55
CA TRP A 67 -16.63 -7.29 -10.24
C TRP A 67 -15.52 -6.52 -9.49
N VAL A 68 -15.61 -6.41 -8.16
CA VAL A 68 -14.54 -5.78 -7.35
C VAL A 68 -13.20 -6.53 -7.52
N ARG A 69 -13.22 -7.87 -7.53
CA ARG A 69 -12.01 -8.70 -7.71
C ARG A 69 -11.39 -8.51 -9.09
N ILE A 70 -12.21 -8.47 -10.15
CA ILE A 70 -11.75 -8.23 -11.52
C ILE A 70 -11.09 -6.85 -11.61
N GLN A 71 -11.73 -5.80 -11.10
CA GLN A 71 -11.16 -4.45 -11.09
C GLN A 71 -9.84 -4.37 -10.30
N HIS A 72 -9.73 -5.12 -9.19
CA HIS A 72 -8.48 -5.25 -8.46
C HIS A 72 -7.37 -5.89 -9.29
N ALA A 73 -7.66 -7.01 -9.98
CA ALA A 73 -6.69 -7.68 -10.84
C ALA A 73 -6.22 -6.79 -12.02
N LEU A 74 -7.09 -5.89 -12.49
CA LEU A 74 -6.78 -4.91 -13.53
C LEU A 74 -6.03 -3.67 -13.02
N GLY A 75 -5.70 -3.59 -11.72
CA GLY A 75 -5.01 -2.44 -11.13
C GLY A 75 -5.89 -1.19 -10.95
N VAL A 76 -7.22 -1.31 -11.11
CA VAL A 76 -8.21 -0.23 -11.03
C VAL A 76 -9.25 -0.49 -9.94
N ALA A 77 -8.78 -0.95 -8.77
CA ALA A 77 -9.64 -1.34 -7.66
C ALA A 77 -10.63 -0.21 -7.27
N PRO A 78 -11.94 -0.52 -7.14
CA PRO A 78 -12.97 0.49 -6.93
C PRO A 78 -12.99 1.00 -5.49
N THR A 79 -13.33 2.27 -5.33
CA THR A 79 -13.58 2.91 -4.02
C THR A 79 -14.90 2.46 -3.41
N HIS A 80 -15.07 2.69 -2.10
CA HIS A 80 -16.35 2.44 -1.40
C HIS A 80 -17.53 3.15 -2.07
N LEU A 81 -17.31 4.37 -2.59
CA LEU A 81 -18.34 5.14 -3.30
C LEU A 81 -18.71 4.46 -4.62
N GLN A 82 -17.74 4.01 -5.42
CA GLN A 82 -18.00 3.33 -6.69
C GLN A 82 -18.76 2.02 -6.48
N VAL A 83 -18.38 1.21 -5.50
CA VAL A 83 -19.11 -0.04 -5.16
C VAL A 83 -20.55 0.28 -4.77
N ARG A 84 -20.76 1.32 -3.95
CA ARG A 84 -22.10 1.76 -3.56
C ARG A 84 -22.93 2.26 -4.76
N LEU A 85 -22.36 3.09 -5.62
CA LEU A 85 -23.03 3.59 -6.82
C LEU A 85 -23.39 2.45 -7.78
N PHE A 86 -22.53 1.43 -7.88
CA PHE A 86 -22.82 0.26 -8.72
C PHE A 86 -23.94 -0.60 -8.12
N ALA A 87 -23.96 -0.76 -6.80
CA ALA A 87 -25.07 -1.38 -6.08
C ALA A 87 -26.39 -0.62 -6.28
N GLU A 88 -26.39 0.71 -6.16
CA GLU A 88 -27.56 1.57 -6.42
C GLU A 88 -28.03 1.41 -7.88
N ARG A 89 -27.12 1.32 -8.86
CA ARG A 89 -27.47 1.06 -10.27
C ARG A 89 -28.17 -0.28 -10.48
N ILE A 90 -27.71 -1.34 -9.79
CA ILE A 90 -28.36 -2.66 -9.86
C ILE A 90 -29.79 -2.57 -9.30
N LEU A 91 -29.98 -1.87 -8.18
CA LEU A 91 -31.29 -1.67 -7.56
C LEU A 91 -32.23 -0.84 -8.44
N HIS A 92 -31.73 0.25 -9.02
CA HIS A 92 -32.51 1.10 -9.93
C HIS A 92 -32.97 0.31 -11.17
N ALA A 93 -32.12 -0.57 -11.71
CA ALA A 93 -32.49 -1.45 -12.82
C ALA A 93 -33.61 -2.45 -12.46
N MET A 94 -33.82 -2.72 -11.18
CA MET A 94 -34.92 -3.53 -10.66
C MET A 94 -36.16 -2.72 -10.26
N GLY A 95 -36.13 -1.39 -10.45
CA GLY A 95 -37.21 -0.50 -10.03
C GLY A 95 -37.13 -0.04 -8.57
N ASP A 96 -36.05 -0.35 -7.84
CA ASP A 96 -35.82 0.14 -6.48
C ASP A 96 -34.93 1.39 -6.54
N THR A 97 -35.53 2.57 -6.35
CA THR A 97 -34.86 3.88 -6.41
C THR A 97 -34.44 4.42 -5.04
N GLU A 98 -34.63 3.66 -3.97
CA GLU A 98 -34.33 4.14 -2.63
C GLU A 98 -32.81 4.23 -2.40
N PRO A 99 -32.30 5.22 -1.66
CA PRO A 99 -30.87 5.34 -1.41
C PRO A 99 -30.36 4.17 -0.55
N ILE A 100 -29.14 3.70 -0.82
CA ILE A 100 -28.53 2.65 0.00
C ILE A 100 -28.18 3.19 1.41
N GLY A 101 -28.37 2.39 2.46
CA GLY A 101 -28.04 2.81 3.83
C GLY A 101 -26.55 3.10 4.05
N LYS A 102 -26.21 4.00 4.98
CA LYS A 102 -24.80 4.37 5.28
C LYS A 102 -23.93 3.17 5.71
N GLY A 103 -24.53 2.20 6.41
CA GLY A 103 -23.83 0.98 6.88
C GLY A 103 -23.75 -0.14 5.85
N TRP A 104 -24.31 0.02 4.65
CA TRP A 104 -24.43 -1.08 3.69
C TRP A 104 -23.07 -1.61 3.22
N ILE A 105 -22.08 -0.74 2.96
CA ILE A 105 -20.72 -1.19 2.56
C ILE A 105 -20.06 -2.04 3.64
N GLN A 106 -20.18 -1.66 4.92
CA GLN A 106 -19.62 -2.45 6.02
C GLN A 106 -20.29 -3.82 6.09
N ALA A 107 -21.61 -3.87 5.87
CA ALA A 107 -22.36 -5.11 5.85
C ALA A 107 -22.02 -5.98 4.62
N PHE A 108 -21.85 -5.37 3.44
CA PHE A 108 -21.39 -6.01 2.21
C PHE A 108 -20.02 -6.68 2.40
N LEU A 109 -19.04 -5.96 2.97
CA LEU A 109 -17.72 -6.52 3.25
C LEU A 109 -17.78 -7.67 4.25
N LYS A 110 -18.66 -7.58 5.27
CA LYS A 110 -18.86 -8.66 6.22
C LYS A 110 -19.47 -9.92 5.58
N ARG A 111 -20.34 -9.75 4.58
CA ARG A 111 -20.97 -10.85 3.83
C ARG A 111 -20.07 -11.43 2.73
N ASN A 112 -19.12 -10.66 2.21
CA ASN A 112 -18.24 -11.05 1.11
C ASN A 112 -16.77 -11.02 1.56
N PRO A 113 -16.31 -12.05 2.30
CA PRO A 113 -14.94 -12.10 2.84
C PRO A 113 -13.85 -12.17 1.74
N SER A 114 -14.23 -12.44 0.48
CA SER A 114 -13.34 -12.36 -0.68
C SER A 114 -12.92 -10.94 -1.06
N VAL A 115 -13.56 -9.92 -0.46
CA VAL A 115 -13.26 -8.49 -0.65
C VAL A 115 -12.87 -7.88 0.69
N LYS A 116 -11.72 -7.19 0.72
CA LYS A 116 -11.23 -6.50 1.91
C LYS A 116 -10.79 -5.07 1.60
N VAL A 117 -10.88 -4.20 2.59
CA VAL A 117 -10.37 -2.83 2.49
C VAL A 117 -8.85 -2.88 2.47
N GLN A 118 -8.23 -2.23 1.50
CA GLN A 118 -6.78 -2.13 1.36
C GLN A 118 -6.38 -0.67 1.11
N ARG A 119 -5.19 -0.29 1.58
CA ARG A 119 -4.60 1.00 1.21
C ARG A 119 -3.99 0.87 -0.19
N SER A 120 -4.45 1.69 -1.12
CA SER A 120 -3.79 1.82 -2.42
C SER A 120 -2.55 2.71 -2.29
N ARG A 121 -1.51 2.39 -3.07
CA ARG A 121 -0.40 3.29 -3.34
C ARG A 121 -0.41 3.57 -4.84
N PRO A 122 -0.44 4.84 -5.26
CA PRO A 122 -0.33 5.15 -6.68
C PRO A 122 1.03 4.69 -7.18
N ILE A 123 1.03 3.95 -8.28
CA ILE A 123 2.21 3.54 -9.02
C ILE A 123 1.98 3.93 -10.47
N ASP A 124 3.03 4.40 -11.14
CA ASP A 124 2.95 4.78 -12.54
C ASP A 124 2.53 3.58 -13.41
N SER A 125 1.59 3.79 -14.33
CA SER A 125 1.04 2.72 -15.16
C SER A 125 2.09 2.06 -16.04
N ARG A 126 3.12 2.80 -16.50
CA ARG A 126 4.23 2.22 -17.26
C ARG A 126 5.06 1.29 -16.38
N ARG A 127 5.23 1.61 -15.09
CA ARG A 127 5.91 0.70 -14.15
C ARG A 127 5.11 -0.58 -13.92
N VAL A 128 3.79 -0.48 -13.79
CA VAL A 128 2.92 -1.66 -13.66
C VAL A 128 2.97 -2.53 -14.91
N ASN A 129 2.90 -1.91 -16.09
CA ASN A 129 2.84 -2.64 -17.36
C ASN A 129 4.21 -3.13 -17.84
N GLY A 130 5.30 -2.43 -17.49
CA GLY A 130 6.67 -2.77 -17.91
C GLY A 130 7.36 -3.79 -17.01
N ALA A 131 6.92 -3.95 -15.77
CA ALA A 131 7.50 -4.89 -14.81
C ALA A 131 6.81 -6.27 -14.89
N SER A 132 6.86 -6.93 -16.04
CA SER A 132 6.35 -8.30 -16.17
C SER A 132 7.31 -9.31 -15.54
N THR A 133 6.78 -10.48 -15.12
CA THR A 133 7.60 -11.53 -14.52
C THR A 133 8.68 -12.02 -15.48
N GLU A 134 8.38 -12.06 -16.77
CA GLU A 134 9.29 -12.47 -17.85
C GLU A 134 10.45 -11.48 -17.97
N VAL A 135 10.14 -10.18 -18.05
CA VAL A 135 11.14 -9.10 -18.15
C VAL A 135 12.06 -9.11 -16.93
N ILE A 136 11.49 -9.21 -15.73
CA ILE A 136 12.28 -9.25 -14.49
C ILE A 136 13.17 -10.49 -14.45
N ARG A 137 12.64 -11.66 -14.84
CA ARG A 137 13.39 -12.92 -14.84
C ARG A 137 14.56 -12.89 -15.81
N ASP A 138 14.35 -12.36 -17.01
CA ASP A 138 15.43 -12.23 -18.00
C ASP A 138 16.48 -11.23 -17.55
N TRP A 139 16.09 -10.14 -16.88
CA TRP A 139 17.03 -9.21 -16.27
C TRP A 139 17.91 -9.88 -15.19
N PHE A 140 17.33 -10.74 -14.34
CA PHE A 140 18.12 -11.48 -13.33
C PHE A 140 19.17 -12.42 -13.95
N LYS A 141 18.96 -12.93 -15.17
CA LYS A 141 19.99 -13.70 -15.88
C LYS A 141 21.23 -12.87 -16.18
N LEU A 142 21.07 -11.56 -16.45
CA LEU A 142 22.20 -10.65 -16.65
C LEU A 142 23.02 -10.45 -15.37
N LEU A 143 22.37 -10.47 -14.20
CA LEU A 143 23.08 -10.41 -12.91
C LEU A 143 23.83 -11.70 -12.57
N ALA A 144 23.47 -12.83 -13.18
CA ALA A 144 24.11 -14.12 -12.98
C ALA A 144 25.36 -14.34 -13.87
N ILE A 145 25.70 -13.38 -14.73
CA ILE A 145 26.89 -13.41 -15.57
C ILE A 145 28.15 -13.47 -14.68
N PRO A 146 29.12 -14.37 -14.93
CA PRO A 146 30.30 -14.56 -14.08
C PRO A 146 31.03 -13.26 -13.74
N GLU A 147 31.22 -12.38 -14.72
CA GLU A 147 31.86 -11.07 -14.59
C GLU A 147 31.12 -10.19 -13.57
N ILE A 148 29.79 -10.15 -13.63
CA ILE A 148 28.97 -9.37 -12.69
C ILE A 148 28.96 -10.00 -11.29
N THR A 149 28.84 -11.33 -11.23
CA THR A 149 28.87 -12.05 -9.94
C THR A 149 30.23 -11.95 -9.24
N SER A 150 31.32 -11.77 -10.00
CA SER A 150 32.68 -11.59 -9.48
C SER A 150 32.90 -10.24 -8.79
N ILE A 151 32.09 -9.22 -9.10
CA ILE A 151 32.16 -7.92 -8.43
C ILE A 151 31.86 -8.12 -6.95
N LYS A 152 32.80 -7.79 -6.07
CA LYS A 152 32.63 -7.95 -4.63
C LYS A 152 31.46 -7.11 -4.10
N PRO A 153 30.73 -7.55 -3.07
CA PRO A 153 29.69 -6.73 -2.44
C PRO A 153 30.16 -5.34 -2.00
N ALA A 154 31.43 -5.20 -1.58
CA ALA A 154 32.05 -3.92 -1.26
C ALA A 154 32.04 -2.91 -2.43
N ASN A 155 32.04 -3.40 -3.67
CA ASN A 155 32.08 -2.61 -4.90
C ASN A 155 30.72 -2.56 -5.61
N ARG A 156 29.64 -3.02 -4.96
CA ARG A 156 28.27 -2.96 -5.47
C ARG A 156 27.55 -1.83 -4.78
N TYR A 157 27.05 -0.88 -5.55
CA TYR A 157 26.38 0.30 -5.04
C TYR A 157 25.00 0.44 -5.68
N ASN A 158 24.02 0.81 -4.86
CA ASN A 158 22.74 1.29 -5.33
C ASN A 158 22.69 2.80 -5.15
N MET A 159 22.33 3.52 -6.21
CA MET A 159 22.07 4.96 -6.18
C MET A 159 20.60 5.19 -6.52
N ASP A 160 19.96 6.10 -5.80
CA ASP A 160 18.59 6.52 -6.08
C ASP A 160 18.43 8.01 -5.81
N GLU A 161 17.43 8.62 -6.44
CA GLU A 161 17.06 10.02 -6.25
C GLU A 161 15.73 10.11 -5.51
N THR A 162 15.71 10.88 -4.43
CA THR A 162 14.50 11.19 -3.68
C THR A 162 14.17 12.66 -3.73
N GLY A 163 12.91 12.98 -3.99
CA GLY A 163 12.40 14.35 -4.03
C GLY A 163 11.66 14.71 -2.74
N ILE A 164 12.04 15.82 -2.11
CA ILE A 164 11.34 16.40 -0.98
C ILE A 164 10.65 17.69 -1.44
N LEU A 165 9.32 17.74 -1.29
CA LEU A 165 8.54 18.93 -1.58
C LEU A 165 8.56 19.88 -0.38
N GLU A 166 9.03 21.10 -0.59
CA GLU A 166 9.02 22.14 0.44
C GLU A 166 7.60 22.41 0.96
N GLY A 167 7.45 22.49 2.29
CA GLY A 167 6.18 22.82 2.93
C GLY A 167 5.15 21.67 2.99
N GLN A 168 5.44 20.48 2.48
CA GLN A 168 4.62 19.28 2.70
C GLN A 168 5.20 18.39 3.82
N GLY A 169 4.59 18.48 5.00
CA GLY A 169 4.76 17.46 6.05
C GLY A 169 3.95 16.21 5.74
N SER A 170 4.58 15.04 5.83
CA SER A 170 4.04 13.78 5.31
C SER A 170 2.95 13.12 6.15
N ASN A 171 2.69 13.53 7.39
CA ASN A 171 1.58 12.98 8.19
C ASN A 171 1.20 13.88 9.36
N GLY A 172 -0.09 14.11 9.56
CA GLY A 172 -0.64 14.69 10.78
C GLY A 172 -2.16 14.62 10.79
N LEU A 173 -2.74 13.98 11.81
CA LEU A 173 -4.13 14.24 12.17
C LEU A 173 -4.23 15.71 12.57
N VAL A 174 -5.19 16.44 12.00
CA VAL A 174 -5.40 17.86 12.30
C VAL A 174 -6.67 18.02 13.12
N LEU A 175 -6.61 18.88 14.14
CA LEU A 175 -7.79 19.29 14.90
C LEU A 175 -8.57 20.32 14.07
N GLY A 176 -9.90 20.19 14.05
CA GLY A 176 -10.79 21.03 13.25
C GLY A 176 -12.09 21.35 13.97
N MET A 177 -12.87 22.28 13.40
CA MET A 177 -14.20 22.65 13.91
C MET A 177 -15.18 21.49 13.76
N SER A 178 -15.95 21.22 14.83
CA SER A 178 -16.85 20.07 14.91
C SER A 178 -18.00 20.13 13.89
N GLU A 179 -18.30 21.33 13.42
CA GLU A 179 -19.40 21.68 12.52
C GLU A 179 -19.02 21.53 11.04
N THR A 180 -17.73 21.27 10.75
CA THR A 180 -17.23 21.15 9.37
C THR A 180 -16.79 19.74 9.05
N LYS A 181 -17.21 19.22 7.89
CA LYS A 181 -16.92 17.84 7.46
C LYS A 181 -15.46 17.61 7.04
N SER A 182 -14.67 18.67 6.87
CA SER A 182 -13.29 18.59 6.39
C SER A 182 -12.52 19.86 6.73
N VAL A 183 -11.24 19.72 7.05
CA VAL A 183 -10.32 20.84 7.32
C VAL A 183 -9.49 21.11 6.06
N ARG A 184 -9.47 22.36 5.58
CA ARG A 184 -8.56 22.80 4.52
C ARG A 184 -7.26 23.29 5.15
N LYS A 185 -6.16 22.54 4.98
CA LYS A 185 -4.83 22.99 5.37
C LYS A 185 -4.28 23.91 4.27
N LYS A 186 -3.94 25.15 4.61
CA LYS A 186 -3.22 26.04 3.68
C LYS A 186 -1.85 25.42 3.41
N GLN A 187 -1.52 25.21 2.14
CA GLN A 187 -0.16 24.88 1.71
C GLN A 187 0.47 26.15 1.14
N PRO A 188 1.77 26.42 1.38
CA PRO A 188 2.50 27.42 0.63
C PRO A 188 2.34 27.13 -0.87
N GLY A 189 2.07 28.16 -1.68
CA GLY A 189 1.93 27.98 -3.13
C GLY A 189 3.24 27.58 -3.83
N SER A 190 4.38 27.69 -3.13
CA SER A 190 5.68 27.20 -3.61
C SER A 190 5.65 25.68 -3.70
N ARG A 191 5.83 25.15 -4.91
CA ARG A 191 6.03 23.72 -5.19
C ARG A 191 7.51 23.44 -5.49
N ALA A 192 8.41 24.11 -4.78
CA ALA A 192 9.84 23.87 -4.94
C ALA A 192 10.18 22.47 -4.42
N TRP A 193 10.81 21.67 -5.28
CA TRP A 193 11.34 20.37 -4.94
C TRP A 193 12.83 20.53 -4.63
N VAL A 194 13.27 19.83 -3.60
CA VAL A 194 14.68 19.56 -3.33
C VAL A 194 14.91 18.10 -3.65
N SER A 195 15.81 17.82 -4.57
CA SER A 195 16.16 16.44 -4.94
C SER A 195 17.44 16.04 -4.22
N ILE A 196 17.50 14.82 -3.73
CA ILE A 196 18.64 14.28 -3.00
C ILE A 196 19.06 12.99 -3.69
N ILE A 197 20.30 12.94 -4.15
CA ILE A 197 20.93 11.72 -4.63
C ILE A 197 21.61 11.06 -3.45
N GLU A 198 21.17 9.84 -3.14
CA GLU A 198 21.71 9.01 -2.07
C GLU A 198 22.29 7.73 -2.66
N CYS A 199 23.37 7.22 -2.04
CA CYS A 199 24.02 6.02 -2.51
C CYS A 199 24.52 5.17 -1.35
N ILE A 200 24.30 3.85 -1.44
CA ILE A 200 24.67 2.88 -0.42
C ILE A 200 25.31 1.64 -1.06
N SER A 201 26.36 1.13 -0.43
CA SER A 201 26.99 -0.13 -0.85
C SER A 201 26.17 -1.35 -0.39
N ALA A 202 26.41 -2.51 -1.02
CA ALA A 202 25.80 -3.76 -0.58
C ALA A 202 26.29 -4.23 0.81
N LEU A 203 27.34 -3.61 1.36
CA LEU A 203 27.78 -3.79 2.75
C LEU A 203 27.14 -2.80 3.72
N GLY A 204 26.27 -1.91 3.25
CA GLY A 204 25.59 -0.89 4.06
C GLY A 204 26.40 0.38 4.29
N HIS A 205 27.50 0.60 3.56
CA HIS A 205 28.25 1.85 3.65
C HIS A 205 27.52 2.94 2.86
N VAL A 206 27.06 3.98 3.56
CA VAL A 206 26.34 5.12 2.98
C VAL A 206 27.35 6.17 2.54
N LEU A 207 27.21 6.66 1.30
CA LEU A 207 28.01 7.76 0.78
C LEU A 207 27.38 9.10 1.13
N ASN A 208 28.20 10.16 1.18
CA ASN A 208 27.68 11.51 1.35
C ASN A 208 26.73 11.87 0.19
N PRO A 209 25.57 12.48 0.49
CA PRO A 209 24.56 12.77 -0.53
C PRO A 209 24.92 14.01 -1.35
N LEU A 210 24.29 14.11 -2.52
CA LEU A 210 24.21 15.35 -3.29
C LEU A 210 22.79 15.91 -3.18
N VAL A 211 22.68 17.14 -2.69
CA VAL A 211 21.42 17.88 -2.59
C VAL A 211 21.32 18.89 -3.73
N ILE A 212 20.22 18.83 -4.46
CA ILE A 212 19.93 19.66 -5.63
C ILE A 212 18.76 20.57 -5.30
N TYR A 213 19.03 21.87 -5.23
CA TYR A 213 18.00 22.89 -5.04
C TYR A 213 17.46 23.39 -6.38
N LYS A 214 16.19 23.79 -6.39
CA LYS A 214 15.66 24.57 -7.50
C LYS A 214 16.20 26.00 -7.45
N GLY A 215 17.01 26.39 -8.43
CA GLY A 215 17.58 27.73 -8.52
C GLY A 215 18.71 27.85 -9.53
N LYS A 216 19.29 29.04 -9.64
CA LYS A 216 20.45 29.29 -10.53
C LYS A 216 21.80 28.97 -9.89
N ALA A 217 21.89 29.11 -8.57
CA ALA A 217 23.11 28.88 -7.80
C ALA A 217 22.73 28.58 -6.35
N VAL A 218 23.61 27.87 -5.66
CA VAL A 218 23.48 27.61 -4.22
C VAL A 218 23.68 28.91 -3.44
N GLN A 219 22.75 29.24 -2.54
CA GLN A 219 22.82 30.48 -1.76
C GLN A 219 23.10 30.19 -0.29
N GLN A 220 24.02 30.97 0.30
CA GLN A 220 24.42 30.79 1.70
C GLN A 220 23.24 30.91 2.69
N GLN A 221 22.24 31.75 2.37
CA GLN A 221 21.05 31.95 3.20
C GLN A 221 20.16 30.70 3.35
N TRP A 222 20.41 29.64 2.58
CA TRP A 222 19.69 28.37 2.71
C TRP A 222 20.22 27.49 3.84
N PHE A 223 21.40 27.81 4.38
CA PHE A 223 22.07 27.02 5.37
C PHE A 223 22.08 27.70 6.74
N PRO A 224 22.07 26.93 7.84
CA PRO A 224 22.40 27.46 9.16
C PRO A 224 23.85 27.95 9.20
N LEU A 225 24.17 28.77 10.21
CA LEU A 225 25.54 29.26 10.42
C LEU A 225 26.53 28.13 10.73
N ASP A 226 26.07 27.08 11.42
CA ASP A 226 26.86 25.88 11.68
C ASP A 226 26.62 24.84 10.58
N LEU A 227 27.67 24.56 9.82
CA LEU A 227 27.66 23.60 8.72
C LEU A 227 28.20 22.22 9.12
N GLY A 228 28.62 22.02 10.37
CA GLY A 228 29.18 20.75 10.87
C GLY A 228 28.32 19.52 10.53
N PRO A 229 26.98 19.56 10.68
CA PRO A 229 26.11 18.44 10.32
C PRO A 229 26.12 18.04 8.84
N TYR A 230 26.61 18.90 7.94
CA TYR A 230 26.65 18.69 6.50
C TYR A 230 28.07 18.42 5.98
N GLU A 231 29.00 18.05 6.88
CA GLU A 231 30.37 17.76 6.48
C GLU A 231 30.41 16.67 5.40
N GLY A 232 31.11 16.98 4.29
CA GLY A 232 31.25 16.08 3.14
C GLY A 232 30.05 16.02 2.19
N TRP A 233 28.91 16.64 2.53
CA TRP A 233 27.75 16.73 1.65
C TRP A 233 28.03 17.65 0.47
N GLN A 234 27.39 17.35 -0.66
CA GLN A 234 27.48 18.18 -1.86
C GLN A 234 26.17 18.92 -2.10
N PHE A 235 26.26 20.15 -2.57
CA PHE A 235 25.11 21.00 -2.82
C PHE A 235 25.24 21.63 -4.21
N THR A 236 24.19 21.55 -5.02
CA THR A 236 24.11 22.19 -6.33
C THR A 236 22.72 22.77 -6.55
N ALA A 237 22.55 23.53 -7.63
CA ALA A 237 21.26 24.10 -8.01
C ALA A 237 21.00 23.93 -9.51
N THR A 238 19.79 23.54 -9.86
CA THR A 238 19.31 23.46 -11.26
C THR A 238 18.02 24.26 -11.41
N GLU A 239 17.73 24.77 -12.62
CA GLU A 239 16.56 25.64 -12.84
C GLU A 239 15.23 24.97 -12.46
N ASN A 240 15.16 23.65 -12.62
CA ASN A 240 13.98 22.85 -12.35
C ASN A 240 14.03 22.09 -11.00
N GLY A 241 15.21 22.01 -10.36
CA GLY A 241 15.43 21.26 -9.12
C GLY A 241 15.57 19.75 -9.30
N TRP A 242 15.74 19.28 -10.55
CA TRP A 242 15.90 17.87 -10.88
C TRP A 242 17.34 17.58 -11.31
N THR A 243 17.70 16.29 -11.26
CA THR A 243 18.95 15.81 -11.87
C THR A 243 18.92 15.99 -13.39
N SER A 244 20.08 16.35 -13.92
CA SER A 244 20.45 16.40 -15.34
C SER A 244 21.67 15.52 -15.59
N ASP A 245 21.95 15.19 -16.85
CA ASP A 245 23.16 14.44 -17.23
C ASP A 245 24.43 15.12 -16.71
N ALA A 246 24.49 16.45 -16.77
CA ALA A 246 25.63 17.23 -16.29
C ALA A 246 25.83 17.08 -14.77
N THR A 247 24.76 17.20 -14.00
CA THR A 247 24.82 17.02 -12.54
C THR A 247 25.10 15.56 -12.15
N ALA A 248 24.64 14.59 -12.94
CA ALA A 248 24.94 13.17 -12.72
C ALA A 248 26.43 12.87 -12.93
N VAL A 249 27.04 13.42 -14.00
CA VAL A 249 28.48 13.32 -14.23
C VAL A 249 29.28 14.02 -13.13
N GLU A 250 28.84 15.20 -12.69
CA GLU A 250 29.48 15.91 -11.59
C GLU A 250 29.42 15.10 -10.28
N TRP A 251 28.27 14.52 -9.95
CA TRP A 251 28.11 13.63 -8.81
C TRP A 251 29.02 12.41 -8.91
N LEU A 252 29.13 11.78 -10.09
CA LEU A 252 30.02 10.65 -10.29
C LEU A 252 31.48 11.03 -10.01
N GLN A 253 31.93 12.16 -10.57
CA GLN A 253 33.32 12.60 -10.47
C GLN A 253 33.71 13.12 -9.10
N LYS A 254 32.84 13.89 -8.45
CA LYS A 254 33.14 14.59 -7.20
C LYS A 254 32.60 13.87 -5.97
N GLY A 255 31.49 13.15 -6.11
CA GLY A 255 30.81 12.48 -5.01
C GLY A 255 31.17 10.99 -4.96
N PHE A 256 30.79 10.24 -5.99
CA PHE A 256 30.88 8.78 -6.00
C PHE A 256 32.32 8.27 -6.07
N ILE A 257 33.08 8.62 -7.12
CA ILE A 257 34.42 8.06 -7.36
C ILE A 257 35.35 8.30 -6.16
N PRO A 258 35.48 9.52 -5.59
CA PRO A 258 36.40 9.76 -4.48
C PRO A 258 36.09 8.94 -3.22
N GLN A 259 34.81 8.62 -2.99
CA GLN A 259 34.36 7.84 -1.82
C GLN A 259 34.37 6.32 -2.07
N THR A 260 34.59 5.87 -3.31
CA THR A 260 34.53 4.46 -3.71
C THR A 260 35.82 3.93 -4.31
N LEU A 261 36.91 4.70 -4.23
CA LEU A 261 38.23 4.27 -4.70
C LEU A 261 38.62 2.93 -4.03
N PRO A 262 39.04 1.92 -4.80
CA PRO A 262 39.46 0.64 -4.26
C PRO A 262 40.61 0.80 -3.28
N GLN A 263 40.50 0.19 -2.10
CA GLN A 263 41.60 0.16 -1.14
C GLN A 263 42.59 -0.97 -1.51
N GLY A 264 43.88 -0.66 -1.58
CA GLY A 264 44.96 -1.64 -1.80
C GLY A 264 45.27 -1.96 -3.28
N LYS A 265 45.79 -3.18 -3.55
CA LYS A 265 46.27 -3.61 -4.89
C LYS A 265 45.15 -3.80 -5.94
N GLU A 266 43.90 -3.54 -5.58
CA GLU A 266 42.71 -3.75 -6.43
C GLU A 266 42.42 -2.59 -7.39
N GLY A 267 43.14 -1.46 -7.28
CA GLY A 267 43.00 -0.31 -8.19
C GLY A 267 43.64 -0.47 -9.57
N ARG A 268 43.98 -1.70 -9.98
CA ARG A 268 44.55 -2.03 -11.30
C ARG A 268 43.70 -3.12 -11.95
N LEU A 269 42.50 -2.76 -12.38
CA LEU A 269 41.75 -3.47 -13.40
C LEU A 269 41.40 -2.47 -14.50
#